data_AF-A0A945I1F3-F1
#
_entry.id   AF-A0A945I1F3-F1
#
_cell.length_a   1.000
_cell.length_b   1.000
_cell.length_c   1.000
_cell.angle_alpha   90.00
_cell.angle_beta   90.00
_cell.angle_gamma   90.00
#
_symmetry.space_group_name_H-M   'P 1'
#
loop_
_entity.id
_entity.type
_entity.pdbx_description
1 polymer ?
#
loop_
_entity_poly.entity_id
_entity_poly.type
_entity_poly.pdbx_seq_one_letter_code
_entity_poly.pdbx_strand_id
1 'polypeptide(L)' 'MFEIDTNARRLSQSEKQQYLEDGYVTGLPVFSENAIKDIHDWYEELSSKLPKKIDINKTNMWHKASRKFYDLCRTP' A
#
# COMPACT_ATOMS: atom_id res chain seq x y z
N MET A 1 7.95 8.86 4.57
CA MET A 1 7.56 7.93 3.50
C MET A 1 8.10 6.58 3.91
N PHE A 2 7.36 5.49 3.66
CA PHE A 2 7.83 4.15 4.02
C PHE A 2 9.06 3.77 3.18
N GLU A 3 9.93 2.94 3.75
CA GLU A 3 11.13 2.48 3.07
C GLU A 3 10.75 1.61 1.86
N ILE A 4 11.27 1.98 0.68
CA ILE A 4 11.00 1.30 -0.60
C ILE A 4 11.98 0.12 -0.72
N ASP A 5 11.50 -1.00 -1.26
CA ASP A 5 12.36 -2.16 -1.53
C ASP A 5 13.49 -1.78 -2.51
N THR A 6 14.71 -2.25 -2.27
CA THR A 6 15.87 -1.97 -3.15
C THR A 6 15.70 -2.57 -4.54
N ASN A 7 14.82 -3.55 -4.70
CA ASN A 7 14.46 -4.19 -5.96
C ASN A 7 13.19 -3.61 -6.59
N ALA A 8 12.61 -2.54 -6.02
CA ALA A 8 11.44 -1.89 -6.58
C ALA A 8 11.70 -1.46 -8.03
N ARG A 9 10.81 -1.88 -8.93
CA ARG A 9 10.99 -1.71 -10.37
C ARG A 9 9.67 -1.70 -11.12
N ARG A 10 9.72 -1.30 -12.39
CA ARG A 10 8.61 -1.51 -13.33
C ARG A 10 8.41 -3.00 -13.60
N LEU A 11 7.20 -3.35 -14.02
CA LEU A 11 6.85 -4.72 -14.41
C LEU A 11 7.72 -5.21 -15.58
N SER A 12 8.18 -6.45 -15.48
CA SER A 12 8.83 -7.19 -16.56
C SER A 12 7.80 -7.50 -17.66
N GLN A 13 8.27 -8.00 -18.81
CA GLN A 13 7.35 -8.42 -19.87
C GLN A 13 6.53 -9.65 -19.47
N SER A 14 7.10 -10.58 -18.71
CA SER A 14 6.38 -11.76 -18.22
C SER A 14 5.29 -11.38 -17.21
N GLU A 15 5.57 -10.44 -16.30
CA GLU A 15 4.57 -9.95 -15.34
C GLU A 15 3.43 -9.19 -16.02
N LYS A 16 3.73 -8.42 -17.07
CA LYS A 16 2.68 -7.78 -17.89
C LYS A 16 1.82 -8.82 -18.61
N GLN A 17 2.44 -9.86 -19.15
CA GLN A 17 1.71 -10.93 -19.82
C GLN A 17 0.81 -11.68 -18.83
N GLN A 18 1.33 -11.99 -17.64
CA GLN A 18 0.53 -12.58 -16.57
C GLN A 18 -0.68 -11.72 -16.22
N TYR A 19 -0.49 -10.40 -16.08
CA TYR A 19 -1.60 -9.50 -15.81
C TYR A 19 -2.70 -9.56 -16.89
N LEU A 20 -2.31 -9.66 -18.16
CA LEU A 20 -3.26 -9.74 -19.28
C LEU A 20 -4.03 -11.06 -19.29
N GLU A 21 -3.41 -12.15 -18.84
CA GLU A 21 -4.01 -13.50 -18.82
C GLU A 21 -4.86 -13.74 -17.55
N ASP A 22 -4.31 -13.39 -16.39
CA ASP A 22 -4.88 -13.72 -15.07
C ASP A 22 -5.68 -12.56 -14.46
N GLY A 23 -5.46 -11.33 -14.94
CA GLY A 23 -6.05 -10.10 -14.38
C GLY A 23 -5.35 -9.56 -13.12
N TYR A 24 -4.23 -10.17 -12.69
CA TYR A 24 -3.47 -9.74 -11.52
C TYR A 24 -1.97 -10.10 -11.60
N VAL A 25 -1.16 -9.47 -10.75
CA VAL A 25 0.25 -9.82 -10.49
C VAL A 25 0.48 -9.74 -8.98
N THR A 26 1.21 -10.70 -8.41
CA THR A 26 1.52 -10.75 -6.97
C THR A 26 3.02 -10.87 -6.71
N GLY A 27 3.45 -10.59 -5.48
CA GLY A 27 4.85 -10.76 -5.08
C GLY A 27 5.79 -9.68 -5.62
N LEU A 28 5.26 -8.50 -5.94
CA LEU A 28 6.07 -7.36 -6.40
C LEU A 28 6.81 -6.72 -5.23
N PRO A 29 8.11 -6.38 -5.38
CA PRO A 29 8.85 -5.63 -4.38
C PRO A 29 8.41 -4.16 -4.41
N VAL A 30 7.65 -3.73 -3.40
CA VAL A 30 7.18 -2.32 -3.28
C VAL A 30 7.80 -1.65 -2.05
N PHE A 31 7.63 -2.26 -0.88
CA PHE A 31 8.19 -1.78 0.38
C PHE A 31 9.20 -2.78 0.92
N SER A 32 10.25 -2.29 1.58
CA SER A 32 11.23 -3.17 2.21
C SER A 32 10.63 -3.88 3.42
N GLU A 33 11.27 -4.95 3.88
CA GLU A 33 10.84 -5.67 5.08
C GLU A 33 10.78 -4.77 6.33
N ASN A 34 11.69 -3.80 6.44
CA ASN A 34 11.70 -2.83 7.54
C ASN A 34 10.44 -1.98 7.56
N ALA A 35 9.93 -1.61 6.38
CA ALA A 35 8.73 -0.79 6.25
C ALA A 35 7.44 -1.52 6.66
N ILE A 36 7.44 -2.86 6.67
CA ILE A 36 6.24 -3.65 7.01
C ILE A 36 5.74 -3.27 8.41
N LYS A 37 6.65 -3.21 9.39
CA LYS A 37 6.30 -2.83 10.76
C LYS A 37 5.72 -1.42 10.83
N ASP A 38 6.36 -0.47 10.16
CA ASP A 38 5.91 0.93 10.16
C ASP A 38 4.53 1.10 9.50
N ILE A 39 4.24 0.32 8.46
CA ILE A 39 2.93 0.32 7.78
C ILE A 39 1.86 -0.23 8.73
N HIS A 40 2.14 -1.34 9.42
CA HIS A 40 1.21 -1.91 10.40
C HIS A 40 0.94 -0.98 11.57
N ASP A 41 1.97 -0.43 12.20
CA ASP A 41 1.83 0.50 13.33
C ASP A 41 0.99 1.72 12.92
N TRP A 42 1.20 2.21 11.70
CA TRP A 42 0.43 3.33 11.17
C TRP A 42 -1.02 2.98 10.82
N TYR A 43 -1.29 1.76 10.34
CA TYR A 43 -2.67 1.28 10.14
C TYR A 43 -3.42 1.21 11.48
N GLU A 44 -2.79 0.69 12.53
CA GLU A 44 -3.37 0.66 13.88
C GLU A 44 -3.63 2.07 14.42
N GLU A 45 -2.67 2.99 14.22
CA GLU A 45 -2.83 4.41 14.57
C GLU A 45 -4.05 5.03 13.85
N LEU A 46 -4.19 4.80 12.54
CA LEU A 46 -5.32 5.29 11.75
C LEU A 46 -6.65 4.70 12.21
N SER A 47 -6.68 3.38 12.44
CA SER A 47 -7.87 2.65 12.91
C SER A 47 -8.33 3.18 14.26
N SER A 48 -7.39 3.45 15.18
CA SER A 48 -7.70 3.97 16.52
C SER A 48 -8.35 5.36 16.53
N LYS A 49 -8.15 6.16 15.47
CA LYS A 49 -8.74 7.49 15.32
C LYS A 49 -10.19 7.45 14.84
N LEU A 50 -10.65 6.30 14.33
CA LEU A 50 -12.04 6.13 13.91
C LEU A 50 -12.93 5.77 15.11
N PRO A 51 -14.19 6.22 15.11
CA PRO A 51 -15.19 5.66 16.02
C PRO A 51 -15.27 4.14 15.86
N LYS A 52 -15.35 3.40 16.97
CA LYS A 52 -15.37 1.91 16.99
C LYS A 52 -16.41 1.24 16.08
N LYS A 53 -17.48 1.96 15.72
CA LYS A 53 -18.56 1.48 14.83
C LYS A 53 -18.25 1.66 13.34
N ILE A 54 -17.19 2.39 13.00
CA ILE A 54 -16.77 2.64 11.62
C ILE A 54 -15.69 1.63 11.27
N ASP A 55 -15.94 0.86 10.22
CA ASP A 55 -14.96 -0.04 9.63
C ASP A 55 -14.00 0.77 8.75
N ILE A 56 -12.72 0.79 9.12
CA ILE A 56 -11.66 1.46 8.35
C ILE A 56 -11.60 0.95 6.91
N ASN A 57 -11.88 -0.34 6.68
CA ASN A 57 -11.85 -0.97 5.34
C ASN A 57 -13.02 -0.55 4.45
N LYS A 58 -14.08 0.01 5.04
CA LYS A 58 -15.24 0.56 4.31
C LYS A 58 -15.21 2.08 4.21
N THR A 59 -14.21 2.71 4.81
CA THR A 59 -14.06 4.16 4.82
C THR A 59 -13.33 4.60 3.55
N ASN A 60 -13.97 5.45 2.75
CA ASN A 60 -13.42 5.93 1.48
C ASN A 60 -12.59 7.22 1.66
N MET A 61 -11.89 7.63 0.59
CA MET A 61 -11.22 8.94 0.49
C MET A 61 -10.13 9.25 1.53
N TRP A 62 -9.48 8.23 2.11
CA TRP A 62 -8.34 8.40 3.04
C TRP A 62 -7.23 9.32 2.52
N HIS A 63 -6.95 9.26 1.21
CA HIS A 63 -5.98 10.12 0.54
C HIS A 63 -6.35 11.62 0.55
N LYS A 64 -7.61 11.99 0.82
CA LYS A 64 -8.01 13.40 1.01
C LYS A 64 -7.83 13.87 2.44
N ALA A 65 -7.92 12.95 3.41
CA ALA A 65 -7.86 13.25 4.84
C ALA A 65 -6.46 13.08 5.44
N SER A 66 -5.56 12.34 4.77
CA SER A 66 -4.23 12.03 5.27
C SER A 66 -3.18 12.21 4.18
N ARG A 67 -2.25 13.15 4.39
CA ARG A 67 -1.11 13.34 3.48
C ARG A 67 -0.23 12.09 3.41
N LYS A 68 -0.03 11.40 4.53
CA LYS A 68 0.74 10.15 4.58
C LYS A 68 0.08 9.04 3.75
N PHE A 69 -1.26 8.97 3.73
CA PHE A 69 -2.01 8.05 2.87
C PHE A 69 -1.95 8.45 1.40
N TYR A 70 -2.06 9.75 1.12
CA TYR A 70 -1.86 10.27 -0.23
C TYR A 70 -0.48 9.92 -0.81
N ASP A 71 0.57 10.01 0.01
CA ASP A 71 1.94 9.70 -0.37
C ASP A 71 2.14 8.18 -0.52
N LEU A 72 1.51 7.34 0.32
CA LEU A 72 1.50 5.87 0.18
C LEU A 72 0.95 5.45 -1.20
N CYS A 73 -0.18 6.03 -1.63
CA CYS A 73 -0.78 5.71 -2.93
C CYS A 73 0.04 6.22 -4.13
N ARG A 74 1.13 6.95 -3.88
CA ARG A 74 2.04 7.49 -4.90
C ARG A 74 3.46 6.96 -4.75
N THR A 75 3.66 5.89 -3.98
CA THR A 75 4.92 5.18 -3.95
C THR A 75 5.23 4.69 -5.39
N PRO A 76 6.41 5.04 -5.93
CA PRO A 76 6.75 4.84 -7.33
C PRO A 76 6.96 3.39 -7.75
#